data_AF-A0A2P5Y4P6-F1
#
_entry.id   AF-A0A2P5Y4P6-F1
#
_cell.length_a   1.000
_cell.length_b   1.000
_cell.length_c   1.000
_cell.angle_alpha   90.00
_cell.angle_beta   90.00
_cell.angle_gamma   90.00
#
_symmetry.space_group_name_H-M   'P 1'
#
loop_
_entity.id
_entity.type
_entity.pdbx_description
1 polymer ?
#
loop_
_entity_poly.entity_id
_entity_poly.type
_entity_poly.pdbx_seq_one_letter_code
_entity_poly.pdbx_strand_id
1 'polypeptide(L)'
;MEASLEVVNGRIEKLELHHVPSVPESETADNASLLLEESIRKQKTKSTSLPKAITGTVWKSLAINAVFAGLNTIASYIGPFLISNFVNFLTQKDDSSSYQYGLVLAFIFFFSKTVESLTQRLWYFGAHRIGIRVRAALTVLIYKKSLSTKFVGPSNGKVINLINVDAERIGDFCWYIHGVWLLPIQVFLALVILYWNLGAAPSVAAVFATILVMVSNTPLANRQERLHSNNHGS
;
A
#
# COMPACT_ATOMS: atom_id res chain seq x y z
N MET A 1 17.37 -10.08 15.56
CA MET A 1 18.66 -10.80 15.68
C MET A 1 18.54 -12.20 15.07
N GLU A 2 17.51 -12.98 15.42
CA GLU A 2 17.25 -14.31 14.83
C GLU A 2 16.99 -14.30 13.33
N ALA A 3 16.09 -13.44 12.83
CA ALA A 3 15.83 -13.31 11.39
C ALA A 3 17.08 -12.90 10.57
N SER A 4 18.07 -12.27 11.20
CA SER A 4 19.33 -11.88 10.57
C SER A 4 20.31 -13.05 10.45
N LEU A 5 20.25 -13.99 11.40
CA LEU A 5 21.05 -15.23 11.42
C LEU A 5 20.52 -16.24 10.39
N GLU A 6 19.19 -16.36 10.24
CA GLU A 6 18.58 -17.27 9.26
C GLU A 6 18.88 -16.89 7.81
N VAL A 7 18.94 -15.59 7.51
CA VAL A 7 19.33 -15.10 6.17
C VAL A 7 20.79 -15.43 5.84
N VAL A 8 21.65 -15.58 6.85
CA VAL A 8 23.04 -16.03 6.66
C VAL A 8 23.07 -17.54 6.44
N ASN A 9 22.33 -18.31 7.26
CA ASN A 9 22.26 -19.77 7.15
C ASN A 9 21.65 -20.22 5.81
N GLY A 10 20.62 -19.53 5.32
CA GLY A 10 19.99 -19.83 4.03
C GLY A 10 20.86 -19.58 2.79
N ARG A 11 22.03 -18.93 2.93
CA ARG A 11 23.04 -18.84 1.84
C ARG A 11 23.96 -20.05 1.79
N ILE A 12 24.05 -20.81 2.88
CA ILE A 12 24.99 -21.91 3.07
C ILE A 12 24.26 -23.25 2.90
N GLU A 13 23.02 -23.33 3.38
CA GLU A 13 22.23 -24.56 3.36
C GLU A 13 20.79 -24.30 2.93
N LYS A 14 20.14 -25.32 2.36
CA LYS A 14 18.73 -25.25 1.99
C LYS A 14 17.88 -25.09 3.24
N LEU A 15 17.09 -24.01 3.30
CA LEU A 15 16.19 -23.75 4.43
C LEU A 15 15.12 -24.83 4.57
N GLU A 16 15.16 -25.54 5.69
CA GLU A 16 14.09 -26.45 6.14
C GLU A 16 13.05 -25.78 7.06
N LEU A 17 11.90 -26.44 7.25
CA LEU A 17 10.74 -25.88 7.97
C LEU A 17 11.04 -25.49 9.43
N HIS A 18 11.96 -26.19 10.10
CA HIS A 18 12.33 -25.91 11.49
C HIS A 18 13.16 -24.62 11.66
N HIS A 19 13.69 -24.07 10.56
CA HIS A 19 14.36 -22.76 10.54
C HIS A 19 13.40 -21.58 10.40
N VAL A 20 12.09 -21.82 10.30
CA VAL A 20 11.11 -20.74 10.16
C VAL A 20 10.68 -20.29 11.55
N PRO A 21 10.87 -19.00 11.89
CA PRO A 21 10.53 -18.49 13.21
C PRO A 21 9.02 -18.52 13.41
N SER A 22 8.60 -18.76 14.65
CA SER A 22 7.19 -18.75 15.01
C SER A 22 6.62 -17.34 14.94
N VAL A 23 5.35 -17.25 14.54
CA VAL A 23 4.64 -15.97 14.43
C VAL A 23 4.44 -15.38 15.83
N PRO A 24 4.72 -14.09 16.07
CA PRO A 24 4.48 -13.46 17.37
C PRO A 24 3.00 -13.56 17.79
N GLU A 25 2.70 -13.72 19.07
CA GLU A 25 1.31 -13.88 19.56
C GLU A 25 0.38 -12.72 19.13
N SER A 26 0.92 -11.50 19.05
CA SER A 26 0.16 -10.33 18.57
C SER A 26 -0.25 -10.40 17.10
N GLU A 27 0.41 -11.23 16.30
CA GLU A 27 0.17 -11.48 14.87
C GLU A 27 -0.61 -12.78 14.60
N THR A 28 -0.90 -13.58 15.63
CA THR A 28 -1.58 -14.86 15.46
C THR A 28 -2.99 -14.65 14.91
N ALA A 29 -3.41 -15.57 14.03
CA ALA A 29 -4.73 -15.53 13.40
C ALA A 29 -5.88 -15.51 14.43
N ASP A 30 -5.73 -16.23 15.54
CA ASP A 30 -6.72 -16.22 16.62
C ASP A 30 -6.86 -14.84 17.24
N ASN A 31 -5.76 -14.18 17.59
CA ASN A 31 -5.78 -12.82 18.14
C ASN A 31 -6.38 -11.81 17.15
N ALA A 32 -5.98 -11.87 15.87
CA ALA A 32 -6.56 -11.05 14.83
C ALA A 32 -8.08 -11.29 14.67
N SER A 33 -8.52 -12.55 14.75
CA SER A 33 -9.95 -12.92 14.71
C SER A 33 -10.71 -12.43 15.93
N LEU A 34 -10.12 -12.48 17.12
CA LEU A 34 -10.73 -12.00 18.37
C LEU A 34 -10.95 -10.49 18.32
N LEU A 35 -9.95 -9.71 17.88
CA LEU A 35 -10.08 -8.26 17.71
C LEU A 35 -11.18 -7.90 16.70
N LEU A 36 -11.30 -8.67 15.62
CA LEU A 36 -12.34 -8.51 14.63
C LEU A 36 -13.72 -8.88 15.20
N GLU A 37 -13.85 -10.02 15.89
CA GLU A 37 -15.08 -10.46 16.54
C GLU A 37 -15.55 -9.47 17.61
N GLU A 38 -14.64 -8.92 18.42
CA GLU A 38 -14.95 -7.88 19.40
C GLU A 38 -15.49 -6.62 18.73
N SER A 39 -14.89 -6.22 17.61
CA SER A 39 -15.32 -5.06 16.82
C SER A 39 -16.69 -5.29 16.18
N ILE A 40 -16.96 -6.50 15.65
CA ILE A 40 -18.27 -6.90 15.15
C ILE A 40 -19.30 -6.87 16.28
N ARG A 41 -18.98 -7.40 17.46
CA ARG A 41 -19.90 -7.43 18.62
C ARG A 41 -20.26 -6.04 19.11
N LYS A 42 -19.27 -5.14 19.24
CA LYS A 42 -19.45 -3.72 19.60
C LYS A 42 -20.31 -2.96 18.59
N GLN A 43 -20.36 -3.41 17.33
CA GLN A 43 -21.12 -2.76 16.28
C GLN A 43 -22.48 -3.41 16.02
N LYS A 44 -22.67 -4.68 16.40
CA LYS A 44 -23.96 -5.38 16.38
C LYS A 44 -24.99 -4.72 17.31
N THR A 45 -24.53 -4.11 18.41
CA THR A 45 -25.34 -3.23 19.28
C THR A 45 -25.75 -1.90 18.64
N LYS A 46 -25.16 -1.51 17.49
CA LYS A 46 -25.45 -0.27 16.75
C LYS A 46 -26.07 -0.51 15.35
N SER A 47 -26.58 -1.72 15.05
CA SER A 47 -27.23 -2.07 13.75
C SER A 47 -26.37 -1.85 12.49
N THR A 48 -25.04 -1.85 12.58
CA THR A 48 -24.18 -1.50 11.44
C THR A 48 -23.54 -2.73 10.76
N SER A 49 -23.39 -2.66 9.43
CA SER A 49 -22.96 -3.75 8.53
C SER A 49 -21.51 -4.23 8.76
N LEU A 50 -21.26 -5.53 8.56
CA LEU A 50 -19.95 -6.22 8.69
C LEU A 50 -18.71 -5.46 8.15
N PRO A 51 -18.75 -4.79 6.97
CA PRO A 51 -17.61 -4.02 6.46
C PRO A 51 -17.19 -2.89 7.40
N LYS A 52 -18.14 -2.24 8.08
CA LYS A 52 -17.85 -1.15 9.02
C LYS A 52 -17.14 -1.62 10.28
N ALA A 53 -17.23 -2.91 10.60
CA ALA A 53 -16.57 -3.49 11.78
C ALA A 53 -15.10 -3.76 11.46
N ILE A 54 -14.86 -4.38 10.30
CA ILE A 54 -13.52 -4.61 9.75
C ILE A 54 -12.77 -3.28 9.61
N THR A 55 -13.43 -2.26 9.03
CA THR A 55 -12.80 -0.94 8.90
C THR A 55 -12.47 -0.33 10.25
N GLY A 56 -13.33 -0.47 11.26
CA GLY A 56 -13.10 0.09 12.60
C GLY A 56 -11.87 -0.49 13.31
N THR A 57 -11.64 -1.79 13.21
CA THR A 57 -10.47 -2.47 13.81
C THR A 57 -9.17 -2.07 13.11
N VAL A 58 -9.21 -2.00 11.78
CA VAL A 58 -8.03 -1.76 10.95
C VAL A 58 -7.70 -0.26 10.84
N TRP A 59 -8.67 0.63 11.09
CA TRP A 59 -8.53 2.07 10.87
C TRP A 59 -7.33 2.69 11.59
N LYS A 60 -7.04 2.30 12.83
CA LYS A 60 -5.90 2.86 13.58
C LYS A 60 -4.57 2.51 12.91
N SER A 61 -4.36 1.25 12.55
CA SER A 61 -3.16 0.81 11.83
C SER A 61 -3.08 1.44 10.45
N LEU A 62 -4.22 1.56 9.77
CA LEU A 62 -4.30 2.19 8.46
C LEU A 62 -3.98 3.68 8.51
N ALA A 63 -4.45 4.41 9.53
CA ALA A 63 -4.16 5.82 9.72
C ALA A 63 -2.66 6.07 9.99
N ILE A 64 -2.04 5.26 10.83
CA ILE A 64 -0.58 5.32 11.07
C ILE A 64 0.17 5.04 9.75
N ASN A 65 -0.26 4.03 9.01
CA ASN A 65 0.33 3.68 7.71
C ASN A 65 0.15 4.81 6.67
N ALA A 66 -0.99 5.52 6.71
CA ALA A 66 -1.26 6.68 5.86
C ALA A 66 -0.30 7.84 6.14
N VAL A 67 0.10 8.04 7.40
CA VAL A 67 1.10 9.06 7.76
C VAL A 67 2.45 8.76 7.10
N PHE A 68 2.91 7.50 7.15
CA PHE A 68 4.14 7.10 6.47
C PHE A 68 4.04 7.28 4.95
N ALA A 69 2.90 6.93 4.36
CA ALA A 69 2.66 7.09 2.93
C ALA A 69 2.64 8.58 2.50
N GLY A 70 2.08 9.46 3.33
CA GLY A 70 2.09 10.91 3.14
C GLY A 70 3.49 11.50 3.26
N LEU A 71 4.26 11.13 4.30
CA LEU A 71 5.65 11.54 4.46
C LEU A 71 6.51 11.11 3.27
N ASN A 72 6.35 9.86 2.82
CA ASN A 72 7.03 9.34 1.64
C ASN A 72 6.72 10.19 0.40
N THR A 73 5.44 10.55 0.21
CA THR A 73 5.01 11.38 -0.92
C THR A 73 5.61 12.79 -0.84
N ILE A 74 5.68 13.41 0.33
CA ILE A 74 6.33 14.73 0.45
C ILE A 74 7.82 14.61 0.12
N ALA A 75 8.50 13.60 0.67
CA ALA A 75 9.93 13.39 0.47
C ALA A 75 10.30 13.07 -0.99
N SER A 76 9.47 12.32 -1.72
CA SER A 76 9.74 11.99 -3.11
C SER A 76 9.65 13.21 -4.04
N TYR A 77 8.83 14.20 -3.69
CA TYR A 77 8.62 15.42 -4.47
C TYR A 77 9.62 16.55 -4.18
N ILE A 78 10.40 16.46 -3.11
CA ILE A 78 11.50 17.41 -2.85
C ILE A 78 12.48 17.44 -4.02
N GLY A 79 12.76 16.30 -4.65
CA GLY A 79 13.66 16.24 -5.80
C GLY A 79 13.19 17.09 -6.99
N PRO A 80 12.01 16.80 -7.57
CA PRO A 80 11.40 17.63 -8.60
C PRO A 80 11.22 19.10 -8.20
N PHE A 81 10.90 19.39 -6.94
CA PHE A 81 10.76 20.76 -6.45
C PHE A 81 12.08 21.54 -6.48
N LEU A 82 13.20 20.87 -6.19
CA LEU A 82 14.52 21.49 -6.18
C LEU A 82 15.16 21.65 -7.57
N ILE A 83 14.52 21.19 -8.66
CA ILE A 83 15.14 21.14 -9.98
C ILE A 83 15.59 22.52 -10.49
N SER A 84 14.75 23.56 -10.38
CA SER A 84 15.16 24.92 -10.76
C SER A 84 16.33 25.43 -9.93
N ASN A 85 16.38 25.11 -8.63
CA ASN A 85 17.49 25.50 -7.76
C ASN A 85 18.81 24.84 -8.20
N PHE A 86 18.76 23.55 -8.55
CA PHE A 86 19.92 22.83 -9.10
C PHE A 86 20.36 23.40 -10.45
N VAL A 87 19.43 23.65 -11.37
CA VAL A 87 19.73 24.21 -12.69
C VAL A 87 20.36 25.60 -12.56
N ASN A 88 19.81 26.45 -11.69
CA ASN A 88 20.35 27.79 -11.45
C ASN A 88 21.76 27.72 -10.85
N PHE A 89 21.97 26.86 -9.85
CA PHE A 89 23.28 26.63 -9.25
C PHE A 89 24.33 26.15 -10.27
N LEU A 90 23.98 25.21 -11.14
CA LEU A 90 24.90 24.67 -12.16
C LEU A 90 25.18 25.64 -13.31
N THR A 91 24.25 26.56 -13.59
CA THR A 91 24.39 27.55 -14.68
C THR A 91 25.19 28.77 -14.25
N GLN A 92 25.19 29.08 -12.95
CA GLN A 92 25.90 30.23 -12.40
C GLN A 92 27.41 29.95 -12.29
N LYS A 93 28.16 30.35 -13.31
CA LYS A 93 29.63 30.34 -13.33
C LYS A 93 30.18 31.45 -12.42
N ASP A 94 31.05 31.09 -11.49
CA ASP A 94 31.91 31.98 -10.68
C ASP A 94 31.26 32.83 -9.59
N ASP A 95 30.79 32.19 -8.51
CA ASP A 95 30.71 32.87 -7.22
C ASP A 95 31.16 31.94 -6.08
N SER A 96 32.15 32.38 -5.27
CA SER A 96 32.70 31.58 -4.16
C SER A 96 31.67 31.35 -3.04
N SER A 97 30.65 32.20 -2.95
CA SER A 97 29.46 32.03 -2.10
C SER A 97 28.56 30.86 -2.55
N SER A 98 28.68 30.42 -3.81
CA SER A 98 27.84 29.37 -4.41
C SER A 98 28.11 27.98 -3.82
N TYR A 99 29.34 27.68 -3.39
CA TYR A 99 29.69 26.33 -2.88
C TYR A 99 28.87 25.93 -1.64
N GLN A 100 28.66 26.85 -0.71
CA GLN A 100 27.85 26.59 0.49
C GLN A 100 26.38 26.35 0.14
N TYR A 101 25.83 27.12 -0.81
CA TYR A 101 24.46 26.94 -1.29
C TYR A 101 24.28 25.56 -1.97
N GLY A 102 25.21 25.16 -2.83
CA GLY A 102 25.20 23.84 -3.47
C GLY A 102 25.29 22.69 -2.47
N LEU A 103 26.14 22.80 -1.44
CA LEU A 103 26.23 21.81 -0.37
C LEU A 103 24.92 21.69 0.43
N VAL A 104 24.28 22.82 0.78
CA VAL A 104 22.99 22.80 1.48
C VAL A 104 21.93 22.11 0.63
N LEU A 105 21.88 22.42 -0.67
CA LEU A 105 20.93 21.82 -1.61
C LEU A 105 21.14 20.30 -1.74
N ALA A 106 22.40 19.86 -1.86
CA ALA A 106 22.76 18.44 -1.89
C ALA A 106 22.40 17.73 -0.57
N PHE A 107 22.63 18.37 0.58
CA PHE A 107 22.29 17.80 1.89
C PHE A 107 20.77 17.64 2.07
N ILE A 108 19.98 18.65 1.69
CA ILE A 108 18.51 18.58 1.71
C ILE A 108 18.03 17.44 0.80
N PHE A 109 18.58 17.33 -0.40
CA PHE A 109 18.21 16.28 -1.34
C PHE A 109 18.57 14.88 -0.80
N PHE A 110 19.79 14.70 -0.28
CA PHE A 110 20.23 13.44 0.32
C PHE A 110 19.38 13.03 1.53
N PHE A 111 19.13 13.97 2.44
CA PHE A 111 18.28 13.72 3.60
C PHE A 111 16.86 13.35 3.17
N SER A 112 16.29 14.08 2.21
CA SER A 112 14.98 13.78 1.65
C SER A 112 14.92 12.37 1.06
N LYS A 113 15.91 11.97 0.25
CA LYS A 113 15.97 10.62 -0.32
C LYS A 113 16.13 9.52 0.72
N THR A 114 16.82 9.81 1.81
CA THR A 114 16.94 8.90 2.95
C THR A 114 15.58 8.73 3.65
N VAL A 115 14.86 9.84 3.90
CA VAL A 115 13.52 9.82 4.50
C VAL A 115 12.52 9.10 3.59
N GLU A 116 12.53 9.39 2.29
CA GLU A 116 11.72 8.69 1.27
C GLU A 116 11.94 7.17 1.35
N SER A 117 13.20 6.73 1.27
CA SER A 117 13.54 5.30 1.32
C SER A 117 13.06 4.61 2.59
N LEU A 118 13.25 5.24 3.76
CA LEU A 118 12.82 4.69 5.05
C LEU A 118 11.30 4.64 5.18
N THR A 119 10.63 5.74 4.86
CA THR A 119 9.17 5.84 4.98
C THR A 119 8.45 4.95 3.97
N GLN A 120 9.00 4.78 2.76
CA GLN A 120 8.50 3.80 1.78
C GLN A 120 8.53 2.38 2.33
N ARG A 121 9.65 1.97 2.96
CA ARG A 121 9.76 0.63 3.56
C ARG A 121 8.77 0.43 4.70
N LEU A 122 8.63 1.42 5.58
CA LEU A 122 7.68 1.37 6.70
C LEU A 122 6.24 1.30 6.19
N TRP A 123 5.91 2.08 5.15
CA TRP A 123 4.60 2.07 4.52
C TRP A 123 4.28 0.71 3.87
N TYR A 124 5.19 0.17 3.06
CA TYR A 124 4.97 -1.12 2.39
C TYR A 124 4.89 -2.26 3.40
N PHE A 125 5.79 -2.32 4.37
CA PHE A 125 5.74 -3.33 5.41
C PHE A 125 4.45 -3.24 6.24
N GLY A 126 4.04 -2.03 6.61
CA GLY A 126 2.79 -1.78 7.33
C GLY A 126 1.56 -2.21 6.53
N ALA A 127 1.50 -1.85 5.24
CA ALA A 127 0.43 -2.27 4.33
C ALA A 127 0.36 -3.80 4.21
N HIS A 128 1.51 -4.49 4.08
CA HIS A 128 1.58 -5.95 4.03
C HIS A 128 0.96 -6.58 5.27
N ARG A 129 1.45 -6.13 6.42
CA ARG A 129 1.08 -6.67 7.72
C ARG A 129 -0.40 -6.51 7.97
N ILE A 130 -0.96 -5.36 7.60
CA ILE A 130 -2.41 -5.11 7.67
C ILE A 130 -3.17 -6.11 6.78
N GLY A 131 -2.76 -6.27 5.52
CA GLY A 131 -3.41 -7.22 4.59
C GLY A 131 -3.39 -8.66 5.10
N ILE A 132 -2.24 -9.14 5.58
CA ILE A 132 -2.10 -10.49 6.15
C ILE A 132 -3.04 -10.67 7.35
N ARG A 133 -3.08 -9.70 8.28
CA ARG A 133 -3.96 -9.76 9.46
C ARG A 133 -5.44 -9.82 9.08
N VAL A 134 -5.86 -9.00 8.11
CA VAL A 134 -7.24 -8.97 7.62
C VAL A 134 -7.61 -10.31 6.99
N ARG A 135 -6.74 -10.86 6.13
CA ARG A 135 -6.92 -12.18 5.51
C ARG A 135 -7.05 -13.27 6.57
N ALA A 136 -6.11 -13.32 7.53
CA ALA A 136 -6.10 -14.32 8.60
C ALA A 136 -7.37 -14.25 9.46
N ALA A 137 -7.77 -13.04 9.89
CA ALA A 137 -8.98 -12.84 10.69
C ALA A 137 -10.25 -13.28 9.94
N LEU A 138 -10.34 -12.95 8.64
CA LEU A 138 -11.47 -13.33 7.81
C LEU A 138 -11.54 -14.84 7.59
N THR A 139 -10.40 -15.50 7.34
CA THR A 139 -10.32 -16.96 7.23
C THR A 139 -10.83 -17.66 8.49
N VAL A 140 -10.36 -17.24 9.68
CA VAL A 140 -10.82 -17.83 10.96
C VAL A 140 -12.31 -17.58 11.17
N LEU A 141 -12.80 -16.37 10.88
CA LEU A 141 -14.21 -16.03 11.04
C LEU A 141 -15.12 -16.86 10.12
N ILE A 142 -14.75 -17.01 8.85
CA ILE A 142 -15.48 -17.85 7.88
C ILE A 142 -15.47 -19.31 8.35
N TYR A 143 -14.32 -19.82 8.77
CA TYR A 143 -14.17 -21.20 9.22
C TYR A 143 -15.05 -21.50 10.45
N LYS A 144 -14.96 -20.66 11.50
CA LYS A 144 -15.81 -20.78 12.70
C LYS A 144 -17.30 -20.71 12.35
N LYS A 145 -17.68 -19.80 11.46
CA LYS A 145 -19.08 -19.63 11.03
C LYS A 145 -19.59 -20.84 10.25
N SER A 146 -18.74 -21.42 9.40
CA SER A 146 -19.02 -22.64 8.66
C SER A 146 -19.27 -23.81 9.61
N LEU A 147 -18.38 -24.02 10.59
CA LEU A 147 -18.48 -25.12 11.56
C LEU A 147 -19.71 -25.01 12.48
N SER A 148 -20.13 -23.79 12.80
CA SER A 148 -21.32 -23.55 13.63
C SER A 148 -22.65 -23.76 12.88
N THR A 149 -22.65 -23.80 11.55
CA THR A 149 -23.89 -23.88 10.76
C THR A 149 -24.20 -25.35 10.48
N LYS A 150 -24.98 -25.98 11.37
CA LYS A 150 -25.05 -27.45 11.46
C LYS A 150 -25.84 -28.18 10.34
N PHE A 151 -26.71 -27.51 9.57
CA PHE A 151 -27.58 -28.23 8.61
C PHE A 151 -27.98 -27.51 7.30
N VAL A 152 -27.89 -26.16 7.21
CA VAL A 152 -28.27 -25.39 6.00
C VAL A 152 -27.18 -24.36 5.68
N GLY A 153 -25.94 -24.83 5.68
CA GLY A 153 -24.77 -24.01 5.38
C GLY A 153 -24.43 -24.01 3.88
N PRO A 154 -23.57 -23.09 3.41
CA PRO A 154 -22.96 -23.17 2.09
C PRO A 154 -22.24 -24.52 1.92
N SER A 155 -22.16 -25.04 0.69
CA SER A 155 -21.37 -26.24 0.42
C SER A 155 -19.92 -26.06 0.83
N ASN A 156 -19.24 -27.14 1.23
CA ASN A 156 -17.83 -27.10 1.63
C ASN A 156 -16.94 -26.43 0.56
N GLY A 157 -17.21 -26.71 -0.73
CA GLY A 157 -16.52 -26.05 -1.84
C GLY A 157 -16.73 -24.54 -1.91
N LYS A 158 -17.95 -24.05 -1.62
CA LYS A 158 -18.24 -22.61 -1.57
C LYS A 158 -17.54 -21.92 -0.41
N VAL A 159 -17.41 -22.58 0.74
CA VAL A 159 -16.66 -22.06 1.90
C VAL A 159 -15.16 -21.98 1.59
N ILE A 160 -14.59 -23.04 1.00
CA ILE A 160 -13.18 -23.06 0.60
C ILE A 160 -12.91 -21.97 -0.44
N ASN A 161 -13.78 -21.80 -1.43
CA ASN A 161 -13.66 -20.72 -2.40
C ASN A 161 -13.72 -19.34 -1.74
N LEU A 162 -14.60 -19.13 -0.76
CA LEU A 162 -14.70 -17.88 -0.02
C LEU A 162 -13.40 -17.56 0.74
N ILE A 163 -12.77 -18.57 1.34
CA ILE A 163 -11.48 -18.41 2.05
C ILE A 163 -10.35 -18.15 1.06
N ASN A 164 -10.25 -18.95 0.00
CA ASN A 164 -9.11 -18.89 -0.92
C ASN A 164 -9.17 -17.70 -1.86
N VAL A 165 -10.35 -17.29 -2.34
CA VAL A 165 -10.49 -16.23 -3.33
C VAL A 165 -10.85 -14.91 -2.67
N ASP A 166 -11.97 -14.88 -1.93
CA ASP A 166 -12.52 -13.60 -1.46
C ASP A 166 -11.69 -13.03 -0.30
N ALA A 167 -11.29 -13.87 0.66
CA ALA A 167 -10.46 -13.39 1.77
C ALA A 167 -9.04 -12.99 1.34
N GLU A 168 -8.48 -13.70 0.36
CA GLU A 168 -7.21 -13.33 -0.27
C GLU A 168 -7.32 -11.97 -0.98
N ARG A 169 -8.33 -11.81 -1.84
CA ARG A 169 -8.56 -10.56 -2.57
C ARG A 169 -8.79 -9.35 -1.66
N ILE A 170 -9.46 -9.54 -0.52
CA ILE A 170 -9.65 -8.48 0.48
C ILE A 170 -8.31 -8.12 1.15
N GLY A 171 -7.48 -9.10 1.47
CA GLY A 171 -6.13 -8.86 1.99
C GLY A 171 -5.27 -8.07 1.00
N ASP A 172 -5.30 -8.46 -0.28
CA ASP A 172 -4.59 -7.75 -1.35
C ASP A 172 -5.12 -6.33 -1.54
N PHE A 173 -6.43 -6.12 -1.44
CA PHE A 173 -7.00 -4.78 -1.51
C PHE A 173 -6.45 -3.85 -0.42
N CYS A 174 -6.19 -4.35 0.79
CA CYS A 174 -5.56 -3.57 1.86
C CYS A 174 -4.15 -3.10 1.51
N TRP A 175 -3.43 -3.78 0.62
CA TRP A 175 -2.14 -3.34 0.11
C TRP A 175 -2.28 -2.06 -0.75
N TYR A 176 -3.29 -2.05 -1.63
CA TYR A 176 -3.49 -0.97 -2.61
C TYR A 176 -4.29 0.23 -2.09
N ILE A 177 -4.89 0.12 -0.90
CA ILE A 177 -5.81 1.13 -0.36
C ILE A 177 -5.23 2.55 -0.32
N HIS A 178 -3.92 2.68 -0.06
CA HIS A 178 -3.28 3.99 -0.02
C HIS A 178 -3.06 4.61 -1.41
N GLY A 179 -2.91 3.77 -2.43
CA GLY A 179 -2.78 4.24 -3.82
C GLY A 179 -4.00 5.02 -4.29
N VAL A 180 -5.21 4.62 -3.87
CA VAL A 180 -6.48 5.23 -4.31
C VAL A 180 -6.53 6.74 -4.05
N TRP A 181 -6.07 7.19 -2.89
CA TRP A 181 -6.10 8.61 -2.52
C TRP A 181 -4.76 9.32 -2.75
N LEU A 182 -3.63 8.59 -2.75
CA LEU A 182 -2.32 9.19 -3.04
C LEU A 182 -2.15 9.52 -4.51
N LEU A 183 -2.65 8.68 -5.43
CA LEU A 183 -2.56 8.93 -6.86
C LEU A 183 -3.10 10.30 -7.28
N PRO A 184 -4.33 10.73 -6.91
CA PRO A 184 -4.80 12.07 -7.27
C PRO A 184 -3.95 13.18 -6.64
N ILE A 185 -3.47 13.01 -5.40
CA ILE A 185 -2.58 13.97 -4.75
C ILE A 185 -1.25 14.10 -5.49
N GLN A 186 -0.67 12.98 -5.92
CA GLN A 186 0.57 12.92 -6.67
C GLN A 186 0.43 13.61 -8.05
N VAL A 187 -0.66 13.33 -8.77
CA VAL A 187 -0.95 14.01 -10.04
C VAL A 187 -1.08 15.51 -9.83
N PHE A 188 -1.83 15.94 -8.81
CA PHE A 188 -1.99 17.35 -8.48
C PHE A 188 -0.64 18.02 -8.17
N LEU A 189 0.16 17.42 -7.29
CA LEU A 189 1.46 17.97 -6.90
C LEU A 189 2.44 18.06 -8.08
N ALA A 190 2.42 17.04 -8.96
CA ALA A 190 3.22 17.05 -10.19
C ALA A 190 2.82 18.20 -11.12
N LEU A 191 1.52 18.43 -11.31
CA LEU A 191 1.02 19.53 -12.13
C LEU A 191 1.35 20.91 -11.55
N VAL A 192 1.26 21.08 -10.22
CA VAL A 192 1.65 22.33 -9.55
C VAL A 192 3.13 22.63 -9.76
N ILE A 193 4.00 21.64 -9.54
CA ILE A 193 5.44 21.81 -9.76
C ILE A 193 5.74 22.11 -11.22
N LEU A 194 5.12 21.38 -12.15
CA LEU A 194 5.28 21.62 -13.58
C LEU A 194 4.84 23.03 -13.97
N TYR A 195 3.73 23.52 -13.43
CA TYR A 195 3.24 24.88 -13.67
C TYR A 195 4.19 25.94 -13.14
N TRP A 196 4.74 25.75 -11.93
CA TRP A 196 5.72 26.69 -11.37
C TRP A 196 7.04 26.70 -12.13
N ASN A 197 7.50 25.55 -12.63
CA ASN A 197 8.79 25.46 -13.30
C ASN A 197 8.74 25.84 -14.79
N LEU A 198 7.64 25.51 -15.49
CA LEU A 198 7.55 25.63 -16.96
C LEU A 198 6.35 26.46 -17.45
N GLY A 199 5.48 26.93 -16.55
CA GLY A 199 4.31 27.73 -16.90
C GLY A 199 3.11 26.93 -17.42
N ALA A 200 2.10 27.63 -17.92
CA ALA A 200 0.79 27.06 -18.24
C ALA A 200 0.82 26.05 -19.41
N ALA A 201 1.59 26.33 -20.47
CA ALA A 201 1.51 25.54 -21.70
C ALA A 201 1.95 24.07 -21.51
N PRO A 202 3.10 23.76 -20.89
CA PRO A 202 3.49 22.37 -20.63
C PRO A 202 2.56 21.66 -19.64
N SER A 203 2.01 22.38 -18.65
CA SER A 203 1.06 21.81 -17.70
C SER A 203 -0.25 21.39 -18.36
N VAL A 204 -0.80 22.21 -19.26
CA VAL A 204 -2.01 21.87 -20.01
C VAL A 204 -1.75 20.67 -20.93
N ALA A 205 -0.59 20.63 -21.60
CA ALA A 205 -0.19 19.49 -22.41
C ALA A 205 -0.09 18.19 -21.58
N ALA A 206 0.47 18.27 -20.36
CA ALA A 206 0.57 17.12 -19.46
C ALA A 206 -0.81 16.61 -18.99
N VAL A 207 -1.75 17.50 -18.71
CA VAL A 207 -3.14 17.11 -18.41
C VAL A 207 -3.78 16.41 -19.60
N PHE A 208 -3.66 16.97 -20.80
CA PHE A 208 -4.21 16.37 -22.01
C PHE A 208 -3.61 14.99 -22.28
N ALA A 209 -2.30 14.84 -22.16
CA ALA A 209 -1.61 13.57 -22.31
C ALA A 209 -2.09 12.54 -21.27
N THR A 210 -2.27 12.95 -20.01
CA THR A 210 -2.78 12.08 -18.94
C THR A 210 -4.20 11.58 -19.25
N ILE A 211 -5.08 12.47 -19.70
CA ILE A 211 -6.46 12.11 -20.10
C ILE A 211 -6.43 11.14 -21.27
N LEU A 212 -5.61 11.40 -22.30
CA LEU A 212 -5.49 10.55 -23.47
C LEU A 212 -5.03 9.12 -23.09
N VAL A 213 -4.03 9.02 -22.20
CA VAL A 213 -3.54 7.73 -21.69
C VAL A 213 -4.63 6.99 -20.90
N MET A 214 -5.35 7.68 -20.01
CA MET A 214 -6.45 7.09 -19.23
C MET A 214 -7.58 6.56 -20.13
N VAL A 215 -7.99 7.35 -21.13
CA VAL A 215 -9.02 6.96 -22.10
C VAL A 215 -8.56 5.77 -22.94
N SER A 216 -7.28 5.73 -23.30
CA SER A 216 -6.71 4.61 -24.08
C SER A 216 -6.59 3.31 -23.28
N ASN A 217 -6.33 3.41 -21.97
CA ASN A 217 -6.19 2.25 -21.09
C ASN A 217 -7.53 1.59 -20.73
N THR A 218 -8.62 2.37 -20.68
CA THR A 218 -9.96 1.87 -20.31
C THR A 218 -10.50 0.77 -21.25
N PRO A 219 -10.47 0.90 -22.60
CA PRO A 219 -10.92 -0.17 -23.49
C PRO A 219 -10.04 -1.42 -23.42
N LEU A 220 -8.74 -1.27 -23.14
CA LEU A 220 -7.83 -2.39 -22.95
C LEU A 220 -8.17 -3.17 -21.68
N ALA A 221 -8.38 -2.47 -20.56
CA ALA A 221 -8.83 -3.08 -19.31
C ALA A 221 -10.18 -3.81 -19.48
N ASN A 222 -11.15 -3.19 -20.17
CA ASN A 222 -12.45 -3.81 -20.44
C ASN A 222 -12.36 -5.02 -21.38
N ARG A 223 -11.35 -5.10 -22.24
CA ARG A 223 -11.08 -6.31 -23.05
C ARG A 223 -10.49 -7.42 -22.20
N GLN A 224 -9.56 -7.08 -21.32
CA GLN A 224 -8.97 -8.04 -20.38
C GLN A 224 -10.03 -8.64 -19.45
N GLU A 225 -10.92 -7.82 -18.88
CA GLU A 225 -12.02 -8.30 -18.04
C GLU A 225 -12.95 -9.27 -18.78
N ARG A 226 -13.31 -8.97 -20.04
CA ARG A 226 -14.15 -9.85 -20.88
C ARG A 226 -13.49 -11.20 -21.18
N LEU A 227 -12.18 -11.24 -21.35
CA LEU A 227 -11.46 -12.50 -21.55
C LEU A 227 -11.45 -13.34 -20.26
N HIS A 228 -11.23 -12.71 -19.11
CA HIS A 228 -11.29 -13.40 -17.83
C HIS A 228 -12.70 -13.88 -17.46
N SER A 229 -13.75 -13.14 -17.81
CA SER A 229 -15.14 -13.57 -17.58
C SER A 229 -15.54 -14.73 -18.50
N ASN A 230 -15.10 -14.74 -19.75
CA ASN A 230 -15.41 -15.81 -20.70
C ASN A 230 -14.72 -17.14 -20.34
N ASN A 231 -13.50 -17.09 -19.79
CA ASN A 231 -12.76 -18.30 -19.38
C ASN A 231 -13.32 -18.98 -18.11
N HIS A 232 -14.15 -18.29 -17.31
CA HIS A 232 -14.84 -18.88 -16.16
C HIS A 232 -16.28 -19.31 -16.48
N GLY A 233 -16.74 -19.09 -17.72
CA GLY A 233 -18.11 -19.37 -18.18
C GLY A 233 -18.26 -20.57 -19.13
N SER A 234 -17.17 -21.27 -19.48
CA SER A 234 -17.18 -22.54 -20.24
C SER A 234 -16.66 -23.68 -19.38
#